data_AF-A0A4Y9P8R6-F1
#
_entry.id   AF-A0A4Y9P8R6-F1
#
_cell.length_a   1.000
_cell.length_b   1.000
_cell.length_c   1.000
_cell.angle_alpha   90.00
_cell.angle_beta   90.00
_cell.angle_gamma   90.00
#
_symmetry.space_group_name_H-M   'P 1'
#
loop_
_entity.id
_entity.type
_entity.pdbx_description
1 polymer ?
#
loop_
_entity_poly.entity_id
_entity_poly.type
_entity_poly.pdbx_seq_one_letter_code
_entity_poly.pdbx_strand_id
1 'polypeptide(L)'
;MAGSPQDAAADSATRALERLVTELDACIAELQRARARSENLLEKRRAGRPWLEIVTGEARPLVVESISTVLGSLATAGHAWRLEQASALQGEDVSINRIAALFGVTRQRISALLRERDAGRSPGAPPA
;
A
#
# COMPACT_ATOMS: atom_id res chain seq x y z
N MET A 1 -14.86 -5.65 -29.96
CA MET A 1 -15.23 -6.65 -28.95
C MET A 1 -14.97 -6.00 -27.60
N ALA A 2 -15.99 -5.38 -26.98
CA ALA A 2 -15.84 -4.82 -25.64
C ALA A 2 -15.84 -6.00 -24.64
N GLY A 3 -14.78 -6.15 -23.85
CA GLY A 3 -14.71 -7.16 -22.79
C GLY A 3 -15.83 -6.97 -21.78
N SER A 4 -16.29 -8.06 -21.16
CA SER A 4 -17.35 -8.02 -20.17
C SER A 4 -16.93 -7.15 -18.96
N PRO A 5 -17.86 -6.55 -18.22
CA PRO A 5 -17.53 -5.77 -17.02
C PRO A 5 -16.74 -6.57 -15.97
N GLN A 6 -16.88 -7.89 -15.99
CA GLN A 6 -16.10 -8.83 -15.18
C GLN A 6 -14.64 -8.93 -15.65
N ASP A 7 -14.38 -8.96 -16.96
CA ASP A 7 -13.03 -8.95 -17.54
C ASP A 7 -12.31 -7.64 -17.17
N ALA A 8 -13.00 -6.50 -17.27
CA ALA A 8 -12.44 -5.20 -16.90
C ALA A 8 -12.09 -5.10 -15.40
N ALA A 9 -12.86 -5.76 -14.53
CA ALA A 9 -12.58 -5.83 -13.10
C ALA A 9 -11.37 -6.75 -12.79
N ALA A 10 -11.28 -7.90 -13.45
CA ALA A 10 -10.13 -8.80 -13.36
C ALA A 10 -8.84 -8.13 -13.86
N ASP A 11 -8.91 -7.39 -14.96
CA ASP A 11 -7.79 -6.61 -15.49
C ASP A 11 -7.33 -5.53 -14.50
N SER A 12 -8.27 -4.87 -13.82
CA SER A 12 -7.96 -3.82 -12.84
C SER A 12 -7.36 -4.39 -11.56
N ALA A 13 -7.83 -5.55 -11.10
CA ALA A 13 -7.22 -6.30 -10.01
C ALA A 13 -5.80 -6.75 -10.36
N THR A 14 -5.59 -7.28 -11.56
CA THR A 14 -4.26 -7.69 -12.03
C THR A 14 -3.28 -6.51 -12.01
N ARG A 15 -3.65 -5.36 -12.60
CA ARG A 15 -2.84 -4.14 -12.56
C ARG A 15 -2.55 -3.64 -11.15
N ALA A 16 -3.55 -3.69 -10.25
CA ALA A 16 -3.37 -3.28 -8.87
C ALA A 16 -2.39 -4.20 -8.12
N LEU A 17 -2.41 -5.50 -8.41
CA LEU A 17 -1.49 -6.46 -7.84
C LEU A 17 -0.06 -6.27 -8.37
N GLU A 18 0.11 -6.07 -9.68
CA GLU A 18 1.42 -5.75 -10.29
C GLU A 18 2.02 -4.47 -9.69
N ARG A 19 1.19 -3.44 -9.50
CA ARG A 19 1.60 -2.21 -8.82
C ARG A 19 2.00 -2.49 -7.38
N LEU A 20 1.23 -3.28 -6.63
CA LEU A 20 1.60 -3.65 -5.26
C LEU A 20 2.96 -4.37 -5.23
N VAL A 21 3.22 -5.31 -6.14
CA VAL A 21 4.52 -6.00 -6.24
C VAL A 21 5.65 -4.99 -6.49
N THR A 22 5.46 -4.07 -7.44
CA THR A 22 6.45 -3.02 -7.74
C THR A 22 6.73 -2.13 -6.53
N GLU A 23 5.69 -1.72 -5.81
CA GLU A 23 5.83 -0.89 -4.60
C GLU A 23 6.47 -1.67 -3.45
N LEU A 24 6.22 -2.97 -3.33
CA LEU A 24 6.90 -3.83 -2.34
C LEU A 24 8.40 -3.89 -2.63
N ASP A 25 8.81 -4.07 -3.88
CA ASP A 25 10.22 -4.08 -4.26
C ASP A 25 10.91 -2.75 -3.94
N ALA A 26 10.25 -1.63 -4.26
CA ALA A 26 10.75 -0.30 -3.90
C ALA A 26 10.88 -0.12 -2.37
N CYS A 27 9.88 -0.56 -1.61
CA CYS A 27 9.90 -0.51 -0.15
C CYS A 27 11.01 -1.38 0.44
N ILE A 28 11.25 -2.58 -0.10
CA ILE A 28 12.36 -3.46 0.31
C ILE A 28 13.69 -2.75 0.10
N ALA A 29 13.90 -2.13 -1.07
CA ALA A 29 15.14 -1.41 -1.37
C ALA A 29 15.35 -0.18 -0.44
N GLU A 30 14.29 0.54 -0.08
CA GLU A 30 14.35 1.62 0.91
C GLU A 30 14.67 1.11 2.32
N LEU A 31 14.02 0.02 2.75
CA LEU A 31 14.26 -0.59 4.06
C LEU A 31 15.68 -1.17 4.19
N GLN A 32 16.22 -1.75 3.13
CA GLN A 32 17.63 -2.20 3.09
C GLN A 32 18.59 -1.02 3.28
N ARG A 33 18.35 0.11 2.62
CA ARG A 33 19.14 1.34 2.82
C ARG A 33 19.00 1.91 4.23
N ALA A 34 17.79 1.89 4.79
CA ALA A 34 17.54 2.33 6.17
C ALA A 34 18.25 1.40 7.18
N ARG A 35 18.26 0.09 6.94
CA ARG A 35 18.98 -0.90 7.74
C ARG A 35 20.49 -0.63 7.76
N ALA A 36 21.12 -0.47 6.58
CA ALA A 36 22.55 -0.18 6.49
C ALA A 36 22.93 1.14 7.19
N ARG A 37 22.09 2.16 7.07
CA ARG A 37 22.27 3.42 7.83
C ARG A 37 22.16 3.19 9.33
N SER A 38 21.17 2.44 9.77
CA SER A 38 20.96 2.14 11.19
C SER A 38 22.18 1.41 11.79
N GLU A 39 22.79 0.50 11.04
CA GLU A 39 24.04 -0.17 11.44
C GLU A 39 25.19 0.83 11.61
N ASN A 40 25.34 1.80 10.70
CA ASN A 40 26.34 2.86 10.85
C ASN A 40 26.09 3.77 12.07
N LEU A 41 24.83 4.09 12.38
CA LEU A 41 24.49 4.84 13.60
C LEU A 41 24.85 4.05 14.86
N LEU A 42 24.63 2.73 14.87
CA LEU A 42 25.02 1.85 15.96
C LEU A 42 26.54 1.78 16.13
N GLU A 43 27.32 1.72 15.04
CA GLU A 43 28.78 1.77 15.08
C GLU A 43 29.29 3.05 15.73
N LYS A 44 28.76 4.21 15.28
CA LYS A 44 29.09 5.51 15.87
C LYS A 44 28.76 5.56 17.36
N ARG A 45 27.62 4.97 17.76
CA ARG A 45 27.22 4.89 19.17
C ARG A 45 28.15 4.01 19.99
N ARG A 46 28.54 2.84 19.45
CA ARG A 46 29.51 1.92 20.08
C ARG A 46 30.89 2.55 20.24
N ALA A 47 31.27 3.46 19.33
CA ALA A 47 32.47 4.28 19.45
C ALA A 47 32.36 5.41 20.51
N GLY A 48 31.26 5.49 21.26
CA GLY A 48 31.08 6.44 22.36
C GLY A 48 30.47 7.78 21.97
N ARG A 49 30.12 8.00 20.69
CA ARG A 49 29.56 9.28 20.24
C ARG A 49 28.17 9.54 20.88
N PRO A 50 27.86 10.80 21.25
CA PRO A 50 26.55 11.18 21.77
C PRO A 50 25.49 11.17 20.66
N TRP A 51 24.25 10.86 21.02
CA TRP A 51 23.16 10.74 20.04
C TRP A 51 22.92 12.00 19.22
N LEU A 52 22.98 13.18 19.85
CA LEU A 52 22.79 14.44 19.15
C LEU A 52 23.78 14.62 17.99
N GLU A 53 25.05 14.26 18.19
CA GLU A 53 26.08 14.33 17.16
C GLU A 53 25.88 13.26 16.06
N ILE A 54 25.46 12.06 16.46
CA ILE A 54 25.18 10.95 15.54
C ILE A 54 24.04 11.29 14.58
N VAL A 55 22.91 11.78 15.11
CA VAL A 55 21.71 12.09 14.30
C VAL A 55 21.88 13.38 13.50
N THR A 56 22.61 14.37 14.03
CA THR A 56 22.90 15.60 13.28
C THR A 56 23.86 15.34 12.12
N GLY A 57 24.76 14.38 12.26
CA GLY A 57 25.67 13.93 11.21
C GLY A 57 25.10 12.81 10.32
N GLU A 58 23.81 12.51 10.42
CA GLU A 58 23.15 11.51 9.57
C GLU A 58 22.95 12.06 8.15
N ALA A 59 23.31 11.28 7.13
CA ALA A 59 23.05 11.63 5.74
C ALA A 59 21.56 11.39 5.40
N ARG A 60 20.96 12.31 4.65
CA ARG A 60 19.55 12.23 4.24
C ARG A 60 19.31 11.17 3.14
N PRO A 61 18.10 10.59 3.06
CA PRO A 61 16.98 10.75 4.01
C PRO A 61 17.36 10.19 5.38
N LEU A 62 16.70 10.62 6.46
CA LEU A 62 16.90 10.04 7.80
C LEU A 62 16.27 8.64 7.86
N VAL A 63 16.71 7.77 8.78
CA VAL A 63 16.10 6.44 8.97
C VAL A 63 14.61 6.58 9.25
N VAL A 64 14.22 7.56 10.09
CA VAL A 64 12.81 7.83 10.43
C VAL A 64 11.98 8.31 9.23
N GLU A 65 12.58 9.08 8.32
CA GLU A 65 11.93 9.54 7.09
C GLU A 65 11.69 8.36 6.15
N SER A 66 12.67 7.46 6.01
CA SER A 66 12.53 6.25 5.19
C SER A 66 11.46 5.31 5.73
N ILE A 67 11.38 5.09 7.05
CA ILE A 67 10.31 4.27 7.65
C ILE A 67 8.94 4.90 7.37
N SER A 68 8.81 6.21 7.58
CA SER A 68 7.55 6.92 7.35
C SER A 68 7.11 6.85 5.88
N THR A 69 8.07 6.99 4.96
CA THR A 69 7.84 6.89 3.52
C THR A 69 7.35 5.50 3.14
N VAL A 70 8.03 4.44 3.61
CA VAL A 70 7.65 3.05 3.34
C VAL A 70 6.26 2.74 3.88
N LEU A 71 5.95 3.14 5.12
CA LEU A 71 4.61 2.93 5.70
C LEU A 71 3.52 3.63 4.87
N GLY A 72 3.79 4.85 4.40
CA GLY A 72 2.89 5.58 3.51
C GLY A 72 2.65 4.85 2.19
N SER A 73 3.72 4.45 1.49
CA SER A 73 3.64 3.73 0.21
C SER A 73 2.88 2.41 0.35
N LEU A 74 3.18 1.62 1.38
CA LEU A 74 2.50 0.34 1.63
C LEU A 74 1.02 0.54 1.97
N ALA A 75 0.68 1.56 2.76
CA ALA A 75 -0.71 1.87 3.08
C ALA A 75 -1.50 2.21 1.81
N THR A 76 -0.94 3.03 0.92
CA THR A 76 -1.57 3.41 -0.35
C THR A 76 -1.71 2.22 -1.30
N ALA A 77 -0.63 1.48 -1.56
CA ALA A 77 -0.64 0.35 -2.49
C ALA A 77 -1.54 -0.79 -1.98
N GLY A 78 -1.46 -1.11 -0.70
CA GLY A 78 -2.30 -2.13 -0.07
C GLY A 78 -3.78 -1.74 -0.01
N HIS A 79 -4.10 -0.45 0.09
CA HIS A 79 -5.48 0.02 -0.02
C HIS A 79 -6.05 -0.16 -1.42
N ALA A 80 -5.32 0.30 -2.45
CA ALA A 80 -5.71 0.12 -3.84
C ALA A 80 -5.95 -1.36 -4.20
N TRP A 81 -5.04 -2.24 -3.77
CA TRP A 81 -5.19 -3.68 -3.98
C TRP A 81 -6.47 -4.24 -3.33
N ARG A 82 -6.75 -3.88 -2.07
CA ARG A 82 -7.95 -4.38 -1.36
C ARG A 82 -9.25 -3.97 -2.07
N LEU A 83 -9.31 -2.77 -2.65
CA LEU A 83 -10.48 -2.30 -3.40
C LEU A 83 -10.70 -3.15 -4.65
N GLU A 84 -9.65 -3.31 -5.45
CA GLU A 84 -9.74 -4.01 -6.73
C GLU A 84 -9.94 -5.52 -6.56
N GLN A 85 -9.26 -6.14 -5.58
CA GLN A 85 -9.46 -7.55 -5.25
C GLN A 85 -10.90 -7.82 -4.76
N ALA A 86 -11.43 -7.00 -3.84
CA ALA A 86 -12.79 -7.18 -3.35
C ALA A 86 -13.82 -7.08 -4.48
N SER A 87 -13.58 -6.17 -5.43
CA SER A 87 -14.53 -6.01 -6.53
C SER A 87 -14.38 -7.04 -7.64
N ALA A 88 -13.18 -7.57 -7.90
CA ALA A 88 -13.01 -8.72 -8.80
C ALA A 88 -13.78 -9.93 -8.24
N LEU A 89 -13.61 -10.23 -6.94
CA LEU A 89 -14.35 -11.30 -6.26
C LEU A 89 -15.88 -11.08 -6.31
N GLN A 90 -16.36 -9.85 -6.16
CA GLN A 90 -17.77 -9.55 -6.33
C GLN A 90 -18.25 -9.80 -7.76
N GLY A 91 -17.41 -9.47 -8.75
CA GLY A 91 -17.69 -9.78 -10.16
C GLY A 91 -17.76 -11.27 -10.44
N GLU A 92 -17.07 -12.10 -9.65
CA GLU A 92 -17.13 -13.57 -9.67
C GLU A 92 -18.26 -14.16 -8.79
N ASP A 93 -19.29 -13.37 -8.48
CA ASP A 93 -20.43 -13.76 -7.65
C ASP A 93 -20.08 -14.22 -6.21
N VAL A 94 -18.89 -13.90 -5.73
CA VAL A 94 -18.49 -14.21 -4.35
C VAL A 94 -19.23 -13.26 -3.40
N SER A 95 -20.03 -13.84 -2.50
CA SER A 95 -20.81 -13.04 -1.53
C SER A 95 -19.93 -12.17 -0.63
N ILE A 96 -20.43 -11.00 -0.25
CA ILE A 96 -19.75 -10.06 0.67
C ILE A 96 -19.34 -10.75 1.98
N ASN A 97 -20.16 -11.66 2.51
CA ASN A 97 -19.84 -12.42 3.72
C ASN A 97 -18.61 -13.32 3.52
N ARG A 98 -18.49 -13.96 2.36
CA ARG A 98 -17.33 -14.79 2.03
C ARG A 98 -16.08 -13.95 1.82
N ILE A 99 -16.19 -12.81 1.12
CA ILE A 99 -15.08 -11.85 0.96
C ILE A 99 -14.60 -11.35 2.32
N ALA A 100 -15.53 -10.98 3.21
CA ALA A 100 -15.20 -10.51 4.57
C ALA A 100 -14.41 -11.56 5.36
N ALA A 101 -14.84 -12.83 5.29
CA ALA A 101 -14.12 -13.94 5.91
C ALA A 101 -12.71 -14.14 5.31
N LEU A 102 -12.56 -14.07 3.98
CA LEU A 102 -11.25 -14.18 3.31
C LEU A 102 -10.29 -13.04 3.71
N PHE A 103 -10.81 -11.84 3.87
CA PHE A 103 -10.03 -10.65 4.21
C PHE A 103 -9.77 -10.53 5.72
N GLY A 104 -10.41 -11.38 6.55
CA GLY A 104 -10.31 -11.29 8.01
C GLY A 104 -10.94 -10.01 8.59
N VAL A 105 -11.95 -9.45 7.91
CA VAL A 105 -12.62 -8.20 8.31
C VAL A 105 -14.13 -8.39 8.39
N THR A 106 -14.83 -7.37 8.92
CA THR A 106 -16.29 -7.41 8.99
C THR A 106 -16.95 -7.19 7.63
N ARG A 107 -18.20 -7.64 7.49
CA ARG A 107 -19.04 -7.37 6.31
C ARG A 107 -19.12 -5.86 6.01
N GLN A 108 -19.29 -5.04 7.05
CA GLN A 108 -19.37 -3.58 6.92
C GLN A 108 -18.11 -2.97 6.30
N ARG A 109 -16.93 -3.51 6.64
CA ARG A 109 -15.65 -3.07 6.06
C ARG A 109 -15.60 -3.34 4.55
N ILE A 110 -16.03 -4.52 4.11
CA ILE A 110 -16.08 -4.86 2.68
C ILE A 110 -17.11 -4.00 1.94
N SER A 111 -18.31 -3.81 2.51
CA SER A 111 -19.32 -2.93 1.92
C SER A 111 -18.86 -1.47 1.82
N ALA A 112 -18.03 -0.99 2.76
CA ALA A 112 -17.41 0.33 2.66
C ALA A 112 -16.38 0.39 1.53
N LEU A 113 -15.51 -0.61 1.42
CA LEU A 113 -14.49 -0.70 0.36
C LEU A 113 -15.11 -0.70 -1.04
N LEU A 114 -16.15 -1.51 -1.28
CA LEU A 114 -16.80 -1.57 -2.60
C LEU A 114 -17.44 -0.23 -2.98
N ARG A 115 -18.14 0.43 -2.03
CA ARG A 115 -18.75 1.75 -2.26
C ARG A 115 -17.70 2.82 -2.56
N GLU A 116 -16.57 2.81 -1.86
CA GLU A 116 -15.48 3.76 -2.09
C GLU A 116 -14.91 3.63 -3.51
N ARG A 117 -14.72 2.39 -3.98
CA ARG A 117 -14.24 2.12 -5.33
C ARG A 117 -15.22 2.61 -6.40
N ASP A 118 -16.52 2.43 -6.19
CA ASP A 118 -17.56 2.90 -7.10
C ASP A 118 -17.68 4.43 -7.11
N ALA A 119 -17.51 5.07 -5.94
CA ALA A 119 -17.43 6.52 -5.84
C ALA A 119 -16.20 7.09 -6.58
N GLY A 120 -15.06 6.41 -6.53
CA GLY A 120 -13.85 6.79 -7.26
C GLY A 120 -13.90 6.58 -8.78
N ARG A 121 -14.83 5.75 -9.28
CA ARG A 121 -15.05 5.51 -10.72
C ARG A 121 -16.13 6.39 -11.35
N SER A 122 -16.96 7.04 -10.55
CA SER A 122 -17.95 7.99 -11.07
C SER A 122 -17.23 9.26 -11.56
N PRO A 123 -17.26 9.57 -12.88
CA PRO A 123 -16.72 10.83 -13.36
C PRO A 123 -17.62 11.95 -12.80
N GLY A 124 -17.00 12.95 -12.18
CA GLY A 124 -17.71 14.02 -11.47
C GLY A 124 -18.80 14.67 -12.31
N ALA A 125 -19.98 14.85 -11.68
CA ALA A 125 -20.97 15.82 -12.14
C ALA A 125 -20.36 17.24 -12.08
N PRO A 126 -20.58 18.11 -13.09
CA PRO A 126 -20.03 19.45 -13.07
C PRO A 126 -20.71 20.30 -11.98
N PRO A 127 -19.98 21.25 -11.34
CA PRO A 127 -20.62 22.27 -10.53
C PRO A 127 -21.46 23.18 -11.43
N ALA A 128 -22.66 23.52 -10.95
CA ALA A 128 -23.57 24.48 -11.56
C ALA A 128 -23.04 25.91 -11.51
#